data_AF-A0A7C4R9U8-F1
#
_entry.id   AF-A0A7C4R9U8-F1
#
_cell.length_a   1.000
_cell.length_b   1.000
_cell.length_c   1.000
_cell.angle_alpha   90.00
_cell.angle_beta   90.00
_cell.angle_gamma   90.00
#
_symmetry.space_group_name_H-M   'P 1'
#
loop_
_entity.id
_entity.type
_entity.pdbx_description
1 polymer ?
#
loop_
_entity_poly.entity_id
_entity_poly.type
_entity_poly.pdbx_seq_one_letter_code
_entity_poly.pdbx_strand_id
1 'polypeptide(L)'
;MDELSCHGEGISFNRLASNLRGKISRVTLIRALDILAKNNIVSIERDRFHRQKKIFKLSSKIKALIDEMKVHEETTLKDPVKELTSLIHIYSNKIRETRDDVLKNYLKLRLSKLVSNIILNIM
;
A
#
# COMPACT_ATOMS: atom_id res chain seq x y z
N MET A 1 -1.22 -3.28 1.39
CA MET A 1 -1.45 -2.63 0.09
C MET A 1 -0.20 -2.73 -0.80
N ASP A 2 1.00 -2.52 -0.25
CA ASP A 2 2.26 -2.60 -1.01
C ASP A 2 2.41 -3.92 -1.78
N GLU A 3 2.15 -5.05 -1.13
CA GLU A 3 2.20 -6.35 -1.80
C GLU A 3 1.26 -6.42 -3.00
N LEU A 4 0.02 -5.90 -2.89
CA LEU A 4 -0.92 -5.86 -4.02
C LEU A 4 -0.43 -4.93 -5.14
N SER A 5 0.27 -3.83 -4.80
CA SER A 5 0.78 -2.88 -5.81
C SER A 5 1.84 -3.49 -6.72
N CYS A 6 2.61 -4.45 -6.22
CA CYS A 6 3.64 -5.16 -6.98
C CYS A 6 3.06 -6.10 -8.04
N HIS A 7 1.78 -6.48 -7.93
CA HIS A 7 1.12 -7.39 -8.88
C HIS A 7 0.06 -6.61 -9.69
N GLY A 8 0.50 -5.99 -10.79
CA GLY A 8 -0.37 -5.13 -11.62
C GLY A 8 -1.59 -5.83 -12.22
N GLU A 9 -1.49 -7.12 -12.50
CA GLU A 9 -2.61 -7.96 -12.98
C GLU A 9 -3.50 -8.50 -11.84
N GLY A 10 -3.12 -8.24 -10.59
CA GLY A 10 -3.73 -8.80 -9.41
C GLY A 10 -3.07 -10.10 -8.97
N ILE A 11 -3.44 -10.55 -7.77
CA ILE A 11 -2.85 -11.72 -7.11
C ILE A 11 -3.94 -12.60 -6.51
N SER A 12 -3.74 -13.92 -6.58
CA SER A 12 -4.64 -14.86 -5.93
C SER A 12 -4.49 -14.82 -4.40
N PHE A 13 -5.55 -15.15 -3.67
CA PHE A 13 -5.50 -15.22 -2.19
C PHE A 13 -4.36 -16.12 -1.69
N ASN A 14 -4.18 -17.30 -2.28
CA ASN A 14 -3.16 -18.25 -1.85
C ASN A 14 -1.75 -17.69 -2.02
N ARG A 15 -1.48 -17.05 -3.16
CA ARG A 15 -0.18 -16.43 -3.43
C ARG A 15 0.05 -15.24 -2.49
N LEU A 16 -0.95 -14.39 -2.28
CA LEU A 16 -0.86 -13.26 -1.36
C LEU A 16 -0.62 -13.71 0.09
N ALA A 17 -1.33 -14.75 0.54
CA ALA A 17 -1.14 -15.33 1.86
C ALA A 17 0.25 -15.97 2.02
N SER A 18 0.81 -16.53 0.95
CA SER A 18 2.18 -17.04 0.94
C SER A 18 3.21 -15.92 1.09
N ASN A 19 3.05 -14.81 0.35
CA ASN A 19 3.96 -13.67 0.41
C ASN A 19 3.93 -12.95 1.77
N LEU A 20 2.80 -13.03 2.49
CA LEU A 20 2.61 -12.44 3.81
C LEU A 20 2.73 -13.46 4.97
N ARG A 21 3.25 -14.65 4.70
CA ARG A 21 3.42 -15.70 5.72
C ARG A 21 4.27 -15.17 6.88
N GLY A 22 3.80 -15.41 8.10
CA GLY A 22 4.45 -14.94 9.33
C GLY A 22 4.18 -13.48 9.69
N LYS A 23 3.58 -12.68 8.78
CA LYS A 23 3.22 -11.27 9.03
C LYS A 23 1.74 -11.09 9.37
N ILE A 24 0.86 -11.91 8.76
CA ILE A 24 -0.58 -11.85 8.97
C ILE A 24 -1.19 -13.25 8.85
N SER A 25 -2.21 -13.55 9.66
CA SER A 25 -2.96 -14.80 9.55
C SER A 25 -3.84 -14.79 8.30
N ARG A 26 -4.20 -15.98 7.78
CA ARG A 26 -5.12 -16.10 6.63
C ARG A 26 -6.50 -15.50 6.92
N VAL A 27 -6.99 -15.66 8.15
CA VAL A 27 -8.28 -15.12 8.61
C VAL A 27 -8.25 -13.60 8.67
N THR A 28 -7.17 -13.02 9.20
CA THR A 28 -7.00 -11.56 9.23
C THR A 28 -6.83 -10.99 7.82
N LEU A 29 -6.10 -11.70 6.96
CA LEU A 29 -5.89 -11.28 5.56
C LEU A 29 -7.21 -11.21 4.78
N ILE A 30 -8.06 -12.24 4.87
CA ILE A 30 -9.33 -12.21 4.14
C ILE A 30 -10.25 -11.09 4.65
N ARG A 31 -10.33 -10.89 5.97
CA ARG A 31 -11.10 -9.78 6.56
C ARG A 31 -10.58 -8.42 6.09
N ALA A 32 -9.25 -8.25 6.04
CA ALA A 32 -8.64 -7.02 5.53
C ALA A 32 -9.00 -6.80 4.05
N LEU A 33 -8.92 -7.83 3.21
CA LEU A 33 -9.29 -7.73 1.79
C LEU A 33 -10.77 -7.38 1.61
N ASP A 34 -11.66 -7.93 2.42
CA ASP A 34 -13.09 -7.60 2.38
C ASP A 34 -13.34 -6.14 2.77
N ILE A 35 -12.65 -5.62 3.78
CA ILE A 35 -12.71 -4.20 4.15
C ILE A 35 -12.20 -3.32 2.99
N LEU A 36 -11.07 -3.69 2.39
CA LEU A 36 -10.52 -2.94 1.25
C LEU A 36 -11.45 -2.97 0.03
N ALA A 37 -12.12 -4.10 -0.22
CA ALA A 37 -13.08 -4.21 -1.30
C ALA A 37 -14.33 -3.34 -1.06
N LYS A 38 -14.85 -3.32 0.17
CA LYS A 38 -15.98 -2.44 0.54
C LYS A 38 -15.69 -0.96 0.33
N ASN A 39 -14.43 -0.54 0.43
CA ASN A 39 -14.00 0.84 0.22
C ASN A 39 -13.54 1.13 -1.23
N ASN A 40 -13.79 0.22 -2.19
CA ASN A 40 -13.35 0.35 -3.59
C ASN A 40 -11.82 0.50 -3.76
N ILE A 41 -11.05 0.07 -2.77
CA ILE A 41 -9.58 0.09 -2.80
C ILE A 41 -9.07 -1.13 -3.56
N VAL A 42 -9.72 -2.28 -3.38
CA VAL A 42 -9.39 -3.55 -4.03
C VAL A 42 -10.58 -4.06 -4.82
N SER A 43 -10.39 -4.37 -6.10
CA SER A 43 -11.35 -5.16 -6.87
C SER A 43 -11.11 -6.65 -6.66
N ILE A 44 -12.20 -7.41 -6.67
CA ILE A 44 -12.19 -8.87 -6.59
C ILE A 44 -12.77 -9.41 -7.90
N GLU A 45 -11.91 -10.03 -8.69
CA GLU A 45 -12.28 -10.66 -9.96
C GLU A 45 -12.24 -12.18 -9.80
N ARG A 46 -13.06 -12.90 -10.58
CA ARG A 46 -12.94 -14.36 -10.70
C ARG A 46 -11.97 -14.67 -11.84
N ASP A 47 -11.07 -15.61 -11.58
CA ASP A 47 -10.17 -16.13 -12.59
C ASP A 47 -10.99 -16.75 -13.74
N ARG A 48 -10.69 -16.34 -14.98
CA ARG A 48 -11.41 -16.79 -16.18
C ARG A 48 -11.26 -18.29 -16.42
N PHE A 49 -10.14 -18.88 -15.97
CA PHE A 49 -9.82 -20.30 -16.14
C PHE A 49 -10.23 -21.14 -14.92
N HIS A 50 -10.36 -20.52 -13.75
CA HIS A 50 -10.77 -21.19 -12.51
C HIS A 50 -11.86 -20.41 -11.76
N ARG A 51 -13.13 -20.75 -12.03
CA ARG A 51 -14.31 -20.03 -11.50
C ARG A 51 -14.34 -19.81 -9.99
N GLN A 52 -13.67 -20.65 -9.19
CA GLN A 52 -13.61 -20.53 -7.73
C GLN A 52 -12.45 -19.65 -7.24
N LYS A 53 -11.43 -19.41 -8.08
CA LYS A 53 -10.24 -18.66 -7.71
C LYS A 53 -10.52 -17.17 -7.84
N LYS A 54 -10.33 -16.45 -6.74
CA LYS A 54 -10.44 -14.98 -6.67
C LYS A 54 -9.08 -14.34 -6.92
N ILE A 55 -9.07 -13.31 -7.76
CA ILE A 55 -7.94 -12.42 -8.03
C ILE A 55 -8.24 -11.08 -7.38
N PHE A 56 -7.31 -10.61 -6.55
CA PHE A 56 -7.40 -9.35 -5.83
C PHE A 56 -6.49 -8.35 -6.51
N LYS A 57 -7.03 -7.19 -6.88
CA LYS A 57 -6.30 -6.15 -7.61
C LYS A 57 -6.56 -4.80 -6.99
N LEU A 58 -5.53 -3.96 -6.85
CA LEU A 58 -5.75 -2.58 -6.44
C LEU A 58 -6.48 -1.81 -7.55
N SER A 59 -7.40 -0.94 -7.16
CA SER A 59 -7.96 -0.01 -8.12
C SER A 59 -6.87 0.89 -8.71
N SER A 60 -7.02 1.24 -9.99
CA SER A 60 -6.00 1.99 -10.75
C SER A 60 -5.60 3.30 -10.07
N LYS A 61 -6.58 4.03 -9.53
CA LYS A 61 -6.38 5.27 -8.78
C LYS A 61 -5.47 5.05 -7.56
N ILE A 62 -5.69 3.99 -6.80
CA ILE A 62 -4.90 3.72 -5.59
C ILE A 62 -3.52 3.20 -5.93
N LYS A 63 -3.42 2.38 -6.98
CA LYS A 63 -2.12 1.96 -7.49
C LYS A 63 -1.27 3.17 -7.91
N ALA A 64 -1.84 4.09 -8.70
CA ALA A 64 -1.15 5.30 -9.14
C ALA A 64 -0.70 6.16 -7.95
N LEU A 65 -1.54 6.31 -6.91
CA LEU A 65 -1.16 7.00 -5.68
C LEU A 65 0.04 6.32 -4.99
N ILE A 66 0.02 5.00 -4.86
CA ILE A 66 1.12 4.25 -4.23
C ILE A 66 2.41 4.38 -5.03
N ASP A 67 2.32 4.30 -6.36
CA ASP A 67 3.48 4.40 -7.25
C ASP A 67 4.08 5.81 -7.23
N GLU A 68 3.25 6.86 -7.20
CA GLU A 68 3.69 8.26 -6.99
C GLU A 68 4.47 8.40 -5.67
N MET A 69 3.97 7.81 -4.58
CA MET A 69 4.65 7.88 -3.28
C MET A 69 6.00 7.15 -3.28
N LYS A 70 6.11 5.99 -3.97
CA LYS A 70 7.38 5.26 -4.09
C LYS A 70 8.47 6.07 -4.79
N VAL A 71 8.12 6.80 -5.85
CA VAL A 71 9.09 7.64 -6.58
C VAL A 71 9.71 8.67 -5.62
N HIS A 72 8.89 9.33 -4.80
CA HIS A 72 9.38 10.28 -3.80
C HIS A 72 10.27 9.62 -2.74
N GLU A 73 9.96 8.39 -2.33
CA GLU A 73 10.78 7.65 -1.36
C GLU A 73 12.17 7.31 -1.91
N GLU A 74 12.27 6.87 -3.16
CA GLU A 74 13.54 6.45 -3.77
C GLU A 74 14.48 7.63 -4.08
N THR A 75 13.94 8.84 -4.26
CA THR A 75 14.73 10.04 -4.62
C THR A 75 15.47 10.64 -3.39
N THR A 76 15.20 10.12 -2.19
CA THR A 76 15.49 10.73 -0.87
C THR A 76 16.78 10.18 -0.23
N LEU A 77 17.93 10.24 -0.92
CA LEU A 77 19.20 9.67 -0.42
C LEU A 77 20.41 10.63 -0.42
N LYS A 78 20.22 11.95 -0.52
CA LYS A 78 21.36 12.90 -0.62
C LYS A 78 21.44 13.91 0.52
N ASP A 79 20.33 14.36 1.09
CA ASP A 79 20.26 15.26 2.27
C ASP A 79 19.10 14.86 3.20
N PRO A 80 19.37 14.10 4.28
CA PRO A 80 18.33 13.48 5.09
C PRO A 80 17.34 14.47 5.74
N VAL A 81 17.78 15.68 6.10
CA VAL A 81 16.96 16.65 6.85
C VAL A 81 16.04 17.44 5.90
N LYS A 82 16.60 17.91 4.78
CA LYS A 82 15.83 18.63 3.75
C LYS A 82 14.80 17.70 3.07
N GLU A 83 15.19 16.44 2.89
CA GLU A 83 14.33 15.45 2.25
C GLU A 83 13.22 14.96 3.20
N LEU A 84 13.48 14.83 4.51
CA LEU A 84 12.45 14.54 5.50
C LEU A 84 11.32 15.58 5.48
N THR A 85 11.69 16.86 5.44
CA THR A 85 10.73 17.97 5.39
C THR A 85 9.88 17.90 4.12
N SER A 86 10.52 17.61 2.98
CA SER A 86 9.84 17.49 1.68
C SER A 86 8.87 16.30 1.66
N LEU A 87 9.29 15.16 2.20
CA LEU A 87 8.51 13.93 2.27
C LEU A 87 7.29 14.10 3.19
N ILE A 88 7.45 14.74 4.36
CA ILE A 88 6.33 15.10 5.24
C ILE A 88 5.34 16.02 4.51
N HIS A 89 5.82 17.01 3.77
CA HIS A 89 4.96 17.95 3.05
C HIS A 89 4.11 17.24 1.98
N ILE A 90 4.73 16.40 1.15
CA ILE A 90 4.05 15.62 0.10
C ILE A 90 2.98 14.73 0.70
N TYR A 91 3.33 13.93 1.72
CA TYR A 91 2.38 13.05 2.38
C TYR A 91 1.23 13.82 3.04
N SER A 92 1.53 14.96 3.67
CA SER A 92 0.51 15.81 4.32
C SER A 92 -0.51 16.33 3.30
N ASN A 93 -0.06 16.75 2.12
CA ASN A 93 -0.96 17.20 1.05
C ASN A 93 -1.82 16.04 0.54
N LYS A 94 -1.22 14.88 0.27
CA LYS A 94 -1.99 13.70 -0.19
C LYS A 94 -2.98 13.19 0.84
N ILE A 95 -2.64 13.23 2.13
CA ILE A 95 -3.56 12.88 3.22
C ILE A 95 -4.75 13.85 3.27
N ARG A 96 -4.52 15.16 3.05
CA ARG A 96 -5.59 16.18 3.01
C ARG A 96 -6.54 15.99 1.82
N GLU A 97 -6.00 15.64 0.66
CA GLU A 97 -6.77 15.41 -0.58
C GLU A 97 -7.55 14.08 -0.55
N THR A 98 -7.07 13.11 0.21
CA THR A 98 -7.69 11.80 0.34
C THR A 98 -8.94 11.88 1.21
N ARG A 99 -10.10 11.47 0.71
CA ARG A 99 -11.35 11.43 1.50
C ARG A 99 -11.48 10.18 2.36
N ASP A 100 -11.04 9.04 1.83
CA ASP A 100 -11.18 7.72 2.43
C ASP A 100 -10.24 7.53 3.64
N ASP A 101 -10.81 7.14 4.79
CA ASP A 101 -10.06 7.03 6.03
C ASP A 101 -9.10 5.84 6.07
N VAL A 102 -9.41 4.75 5.35
CA VAL A 102 -8.51 3.58 5.26
C VAL A 102 -7.24 3.97 4.52
N LEU A 103 -7.37 4.73 3.43
CA LEU A 103 -6.25 5.26 2.67
C LEU A 103 -5.46 6.32 3.46
N LYS A 104 -6.13 7.24 4.17
CA LYS A 104 -5.44 8.19 5.06
C LYS A 104 -4.59 7.45 6.10
N ASN A 105 -5.16 6.44 6.75
CA ASN A 105 -4.44 5.67 7.76
C ASN A 105 -3.27 4.90 7.17
N TYR A 106 -3.44 4.33 5.98
CA TYR A 106 -2.34 3.70 5.26
C TYR A 106 -1.21 4.70 4.95
N LEU A 107 -1.52 5.89 4.42
CA LEU A 107 -0.52 6.92 4.13
C LEU A 107 0.22 7.38 5.40
N LYS A 108 -0.50 7.58 6.51
CA LYS A 108 0.10 7.93 7.81
C LYS A 108 1.06 6.86 8.32
N LEU A 109 0.66 5.60 8.27
CA LEU A 109 1.50 4.46 8.70
C LEU A 109 2.75 4.35 7.82
N ARG A 110 2.59 4.54 6.52
CA ARG A 110 3.70 4.51 5.56
C ARG A 110 4.70 5.64 5.83
N LEU A 111 4.22 6.87 5.99
CA LEU A 111 5.04 8.03 6.38
C LEU A 111 5.80 7.75 7.68
N SER A 112 5.10 7.29 8.72
CA SER A 112 5.70 7.00 10.02
C SER A 112 6.86 6.00 9.90
N LYS A 113 6.69 4.96 9.08
CA LYS A 113 7.74 3.96 8.85
C LYS A 113 8.94 4.55 8.10
N LEU A 114 8.71 5.36 7.09
CA LEU A 114 9.77 6.03 6.33
C LEU A 114 10.56 6.99 7.22
N VAL A 115 9.87 7.84 7.98
CA VAL A 115 10.49 8.77 8.93
C VAL A 115 11.33 7.99 9.95
N SER A 116 10.80 6.90 10.50
CA SER A 116 11.53 6.05 11.45
C SER A 116 12.80 5.48 10.84
N ASN A 117 12.74 4.98 9.59
CA ASN A 117 13.89 4.45 8.89
C ASN A 117 14.95 5.52 8.60
N ILE A 118 14.54 6.73 8.22
CA ILE A 118 15.46 7.84 7.97
C ILE A 118 16.18 8.23 9.28
N ILE A 119 15.43 8.37 10.38
CA ILE A 119 16.02 8.69 11.70
C ILE A 119 17.04 7.64 12.11
N LEU A 120 16.71 6.35 11.96
CA LEU A 120 17.60 5.24 12.28
C LEU A 120 18.87 5.19 11.40
N ASN A 121 18.84 5.76 10.20
CA ASN A 121 20.01 5.82 9.32
C ASN A 121 20.91 7.04 9.61
N ILE A 122 20.38 8.05 10.32
CA ILE A 122 21.13 9.25 10.72
C ILE A 122 21.81 9.02 12.08
N MET A 123 21.16 8.29 12.98
CA MET A 123 21.69 7.92 14.31
C MET A 123 22.73 6.81 14.23
#